data_AF-A0A944AUL8-F1
#
_entry.id   AF-A0A944AUL8-F1
#
_cell.length_a   1.000
_cell.length_b   1.000
_cell.length_c   1.000
_cell.angle_alpha   90.00
_cell.angle_beta   90.00
_cell.angle_gamma   90.00
#
_symmetry.space_group_name_H-M   'P 1'
#
loop_
_entity.id
_entity.type
_entity.pdbx_description
1 polymer ?
#
loop_
_entity_poly.entity_id
_entity_poly.type
_entity_poly.pdbx_seq_one_letter_code
_entity_poly.pdbx_strand_id
1 'polypeptide(L)'
;MLFVPEKETDADSIYAEGSDSEVPYSTALEIAGTVNYLCEYDEFLNSMSGTNTLYIQDYLNMINPAVSDKGLEYYRNPQTRGAVEWFFIRITGRRDIASAILTAANRENIPLTLAFALAYTESRYKPSARNTNVNGSIDRGLFQLNDRSFPQLTESDFFDPNISARYGMRHLRYCIGVGKDDYTGVAMYNAGVGRIKAGQTPASTKAYVKNIKRYRAILDAEFKKEVINLFEGNDDTF
;
A
#
# COMPACT_ATOMS: atom_id res chain seq x y z
N MET A 1 21.04 45.15 26.84
CA MET A 1 21.55 45.39 25.48
C MET A 1 20.97 44.28 24.61
N LEU A 2 19.80 44.52 24.02
CA LEU A 2 19.57 44.63 22.56
C LEU A 2 19.55 43.22 21.92
N PHE A 3 18.49 42.70 21.31
CA PHE A 3 17.61 43.32 20.32
C PHE A 3 16.30 42.49 20.20
N VAL A 4 15.16 43.17 20.18
CA VAL A 4 13.85 42.64 19.76
C VAL A 4 13.57 43.23 18.38
N PRO A 5 13.09 42.47 17.38
CA PRO A 5 12.32 43.05 16.30
C PRO A 5 10.82 42.80 16.52
N GLU A 6 10.10 43.91 16.51
CA GLU A 6 8.64 44.00 16.48
C GLU A 6 8.06 43.55 15.13
N LYS A 7 6.74 43.34 15.15
CA LYS A 7 5.84 43.00 14.05
C LYS A 7 5.65 44.16 13.05
N GLU A 8 5.45 43.81 11.78
CA GLU A 8 4.53 44.44 10.82
C GLU A 8 3.82 43.28 10.09
N THR A 9 2.56 42.94 10.33
CA THR A 9 1.27 43.52 9.87
C THR A 9 0.97 43.37 8.37
N ASP A 10 0.02 42.46 8.12
CA ASP A 10 -1.13 42.52 7.20
C ASP A 10 -0.93 42.65 5.68
N ALA A 11 -1.30 41.57 4.99
CA ALA A 11 -2.25 41.65 3.88
C ALA A 11 -3.00 40.32 3.72
N ASP A 12 -4.32 40.45 3.67
CA ASP A 12 -5.32 39.54 3.08
C ASP A 12 -5.77 38.32 3.90
N SER A 13 -6.64 38.63 4.86
CA SER A 13 -7.83 37.84 5.13
C SER A 13 -8.74 37.79 3.90
N ILE A 14 -9.07 36.59 3.41
CA ILE A 14 -10.39 36.34 2.81
C ILE A 14 -10.90 35.00 3.33
N TYR A 15 -12.05 35.10 4.00
CA TYR A 15 -12.89 34.02 4.48
C TYR A 15 -13.25 33.02 3.39
N ALA A 16 -13.25 31.74 3.74
CA ALA A 16 -14.30 30.82 3.34
C ALA A 16 -14.45 29.71 4.38
N GLU A 17 -15.26 29.98 5.40
CA GLU A 17 -16.14 28.93 5.92
C GLU A 17 -16.98 28.43 4.73
N GLY A 18 -17.02 27.12 4.52
CA GLY A 18 -17.66 26.58 3.32
C GLY A 18 -17.73 25.06 3.31
N SER A 19 -18.85 24.58 3.87
CA SER A 19 -19.49 23.28 3.65
C SER A 19 -18.71 22.02 3.99
N ASP A 20 -19.19 21.34 5.04
CA ASP A 20 -19.40 19.90 5.02
C ASP A 20 -19.96 19.50 3.65
N SER A 21 -19.08 19.10 2.74
CA SER A 21 -19.50 18.37 1.55
C SER A 21 -19.77 16.94 2.04
N GLU A 22 -21.01 16.70 2.47
CA GLU A 22 -21.57 15.36 2.53
C GLU A 22 -21.10 14.61 1.28
N VAL A 23 -20.33 13.54 1.49
CA VAL A 23 -20.02 12.57 0.44
C VAL A 23 -21.40 12.12 -0.05
N PRO A 24 -21.79 12.42 -1.31
CA PRO A 24 -23.17 12.28 -1.72
C PRO A 24 -23.63 10.84 -1.45
N TYR A 25 -24.83 10.66 -0.91
CA TYR A 25 -25.37 9.36 -0.50
C TYR A 25 -25.27 8.26 -1.59
N SER A 26 -25.11 8.65 -2.87
CA SER A 26 -24.84 7.76 -4.01
C SER A 26 -23.45 7.12 -4.01
N THR A 27 -22.40 7.77 -3.46
CA THR A 27 -21.04 7.20 -3.36
C THR A 27 -20.89 6.22 -2.20
N ALA A 28 -21.67 6.40 -1.12
CA ALA A 28 -21.69 5.44 -0.02
C ALA A 28 -22.30 4.08 -0.42
N LEU A 29 -23.26 4.06 -1.35
CA LEU A 29 -23.85 2.83 -1.90
C LEU A 29 -22.93 2.09 -2.88
N GLU A 30 -22.10 2.80 -3.66
CA GLU A 30 -21.04 2.17 -4.48
C GLU A 30 -19.87 1.66 -3.61
N ILE A 31 -19.55 2.34 -2.52
CA ILE A 31 -18.56 1.88 -1.52
C ILE A 31 -19.07 0.62 -0.81
N ALA A 32 -20.36 0.57 -0.42
CA ALA A 32 -20.97 -0.64 0.14
C ALA A 32 -20.99 -1.81 -0.87
N GLY A 33 -21.21 -1.53 -2.16
CA GLY A 33 -21.10 -2.51 -3.24
C GLY A 33 -19.67 -3.05 -3.46
N THR A 34 -18.64 -2.23 -3.26
CA THR A 34 -17.23 -2.63 -3.43
C THR A 34 -16.68 -3.35 -2.19
N VAL A 35 -17.15 -2.99 -0.98
CA VAL A 35 -16.86 -3.74 0.25
C VAL A 35 -17.56 -5.10 0.23
N ASN A 36 -18.77 -5.20 -0.32
CA ASN A 36 -19.40 -6.48 -0.64
C ASN A 36 -18.64 -7.25 -1.71
N TYR A 37 -18.08 -6.60 -2.74
CA TYR A 37 -17.27 -7.30 -3.74
C TYR A 37 -16.02 -7.95 -3.13
N LEU A 38 -15.33 -7.31 -2.18
CA LEU A 38 -14.16 -7.88 -1.51
C LEU A 38 -14.52 -8.92 -0.42
N CYS A 39 -15.68 -8.80 0.23
CA CYS A 39 -16.20 -9.81 1.17
C CYS A 39 -16.75 -11.05 0.44
N GLU A 40 -17.49 -10.85 -0.65
CA GLU A 40 -17.91 -11.91 -1.58
C GLU A 40 -16.70 -12.51 -2.30
N TYR A 41 -15.60 -11.78 -2.50
CA TYR A 41 -14.35 -12.34 -3.01
C TYR A 41 -13.65 -13.24 -1.99
N ASP A 42 -13.68 -12.93 -0.70
CA ASP A 42 -13.18 -13.82 0.35
C ASP A 42 -14.04 -15.11 0.44
N GLU A 43 -15.37 -15.01 0.29
CA GLU A 43 -16.25 -16.19 0.17
C GLU A 43 -16.03 -16.97 -1.13
N PHE A 44 -15.82 -16.29 -2.26
CA PHE A 44 -15.50 -16.87 -3.56
C PHE A 44 -14.13 -17.58 -3.55
N LEU A 45 -13.09 -16.96 -2.98
CA LEU A 45 -11.77 -17.55 -2.82
C LEU A 45 -11.77 -18.74 -1.85
N ASN A 46 -12.59 -18.69 -0.80
CA ASN A 46 -12.85 -19.84 0.08
C ASN A 46 -13.67 -20.93 -0.61
N SER A 47 -14.59 -20.59 -1.53
CA SER A 47 -15.32 -21.56 -2.35
C SER A 47 -14.45 -22.18 -3.45
N MET A 48 -13.43 -21.47 -3.91
CA MET A 48 -12.45 -21.92 -4.91
C MET A 48 -11.30 -22.76 -4.34
N SER A 49 -11.18 -22.88 -3.01
CA SER A 49 -10.15 -23.71 -2.38
C SER A 49 -10.28 -25.20 -2.70
N GLY A 50 -11.40 -25.60 -3.30
CA GLY A 50 -11.68 -26.98 -3.69
C GLY A 50 -11.32 -27.38 -5.13
N THR A 51 -11.30 -26.48 -6.12
CA THR A 51 -11.37 -26.94 -7.53
C THR A 51 -10.65 -26.16 -8.63
N ASN A 52 -9.96 -25.04 -8.41
CA ASN A 52 -9.37 -24.33 -9.57
C ASN A 52 -7.94 -23.78 -9.39
N THR A 53 -7.01 -24.71 -9.20
CA THR A 53 -5.56 -24.43 -9.08
C THR A 53 -4.91 -23.96 -10.39
N LEU A 54 -5.53 -24.20 -11.55
CA LEU A 54 -4.95 -23.92 -12.87
C LEU A 54 -5.05 -22.44 -13.26
N TYR A 55 -6.19 -21.78 -13.09
CA TYR A 55 -6.36 -20.36 -13.45
C TYR A 55 -5.46 -19.42 -12.67
N ILE A 56 -5.29 -19.65 -11.36
CA ILE A 56 -4.38 -18.84 -10.54
C ILE A 56 -2.94 -19.08 -10.99
N GLN A 57 -2.58 -20.31 -11.34
CA GLN A 57 -1.23 -20.63 -11.77
C GLN A 57 -0.91 -20.02 -13.14
N ASP A 58 -1.86 -20.05 -14.08
CA ASP A 58 -1.72 -19.41 -15.39
C ASP A 58 -1.67 -17.89 -15.28
N TYR A 59 -2.48 -17.29 -14.39
CA TYR A 59 -2.40 -15.86 -14.08
C TYR A 59 -1.04 -15.50 -13.50
N LEU A 60 -0.55 -16.26 -12.52
CA LEU A 60 0.77 -16.07 -11.90
C LEU A 60 1.93 -16.27 -12.89
N ASN A 61 1.76 -17.13 -13.90
CA ASN A 61 2.74 -17.35 -14.98
C ASN A 61 2.69 -16.22 -16.04
N MET A 62 1.54 -15.55 -16.21
CA MET A 62 1.36 -14.45 -17.16
C MET A 62 1.89 -13.10 -16.62
N ILE A 63 2.11 -12.98 -15.29
CA ILE A 63 2.76 -11.82 -14.69
C ILE A 63 4.28 -11.94 -14.86
N ASN A 64 4.75 -11.59 -16.06
CA ASN A 64 6.15 -11.30 -16.30
C ASN A 64 6.59 -10.18 -15.34
N PRO A 65 7.67 -10.33 -14.54
CA PRO A 65 8.14 -9.30 -13.61
C PRO A 65 8.48 -7.94 -14.27
N ALA A 66 8.49 -7.85 -15.60
CA ALA A 66 8.61 -6.61 -16.36
C ALA A 66 7.39 -5.66 -16.24
N VAL A 67 6.24 -6.10 -15.71
CA VAL A 67 5.09 -5.20 -15.42
C VAL A 67 5.35 -4.33 -14.16
N SER A 68 6.42 -4.62 -13.42
CA SER A 68 6.69 -4.11 -12.06
C SER A 68 7.03 -2.61 -11.93
N ASP A 69 7.11 -1.81 -12.99
CA ASP A 69 7.46 -0.37 -12.87
C ASP A 69 6.42 0.60 -13.46
N LYS A 70 5.43 0.12 -14.23
CA LYS A 70 4.42 1.02 -14.84
C LYS A 70 3.65 1.85 -13.81
N GLY A 71 3.40 1.30 -12.62
CA GLY A 71 2.74 2.05 -11.54
C GLY A 71 3.51 3.32 -11.12
N LEU A 72 4.82 3.20 -10.90
CA LEU A 72 5.66 4.35 -10.52
C LEU A 72 5.87 5.30 -11.69
N GLU A 73 6.05 4.76 -12.90
CA GLU A 73 6.15 5.55 -14.13
C GLU A 73 4.93 6.46 -14.29
N TYR A 74 3.73 5.91 -14.20
CA TYR A 74 2.48 6.66 -14.32
C TYR A 74 2.29 7.63 -13.14
N TYR A 75 2.67 7.23 -11.93
CA TYR A 75 2.58 8.14 -10.78
C TYR A 75 3.51 9.35 -10.90
N ARG A 76 4.69 9.17 -11.52
CA ARG A 76 5.68 10.23 -11.72
C ARG A 76 5.34 11.12 -12.91
N ASN A 77 4.54 10.63 -13.86
CA ASN A 77 4.07 11.42 -15.00
C ASN A 77 2.93 12.37 -14.57
N PRO A 78 3.07 13.70 -14.71
CA PRO A 78 2.02 14.66 -14.37
C PRO A 78 0.66 14.41 -15.06
N GLN A 79 0.66 13.84 -16.28
CA GLN A 79 -0.53 13.59 -17.07
C GLN A 79 -1.35 12.41 -16.55
N THR A 80 -0.71 11.42 -15.94
CA THR A 80 -1.36 10.18 -15.48
C THR A 80 -1.41 10.07 -13.96
N ARG A 81 -0.66 10.89 -13.23
CA ARG A 81 -0.58 10.91 -11.76
C ARG A 81 -1.94 10.98 -11.07
N GLY A 82 -2.83 11.86 -11.55
CA GLY A 82 -4.16 12.03 -10.96
C GLY A 82 -5.00 10.74 -11.01
N ALA A 83 -4.92 9.99 -12.12
CA ALA A 83 -5.60 8.70 -12.26
C ALA A 83 -5.01 7.63 -11.32
N VAL A 84 -3.67 7.62 -11.15
CA VAL A 84 -3.01 6.73 -10.20
C VAL A 84 -3.41 7.03 -8.76
N GLU A 85 -3.40 8.30 -8.38
CA GLU A 85 -3.83 8.74 -7.05
C GLU A 85 -5.29 8.34 -6.82
N TRP A 86 -6.18 8.61 -7.77
CA TRP A 86 -7.60 8.28 -7.65
C TRP A 86 -7.84 6.77 -7.53
N PHE A 87 -7.16 5.96 -8.34
CA PHE A 87 -7.20 4.50 -8.24
C PHE A 87 -6.88 4.03 -6.82
N PHE A 88 -5.75 4.47 -6.27
CA PHE A 88 -5.32 4.01 -4.95
C PHE A 88 -6.13 4.62 -3.79
N ILE A 89 -6.71 5.80 -3.96
CA ILE A 89 -7.70 6.38 -3.02
C ILE A 89 -8.93 5.48 -2.95
N ARG A 90 -9.43 5.00 -4.10
CA ARG A 90 -10.55 4.05 -4.16
C ARG A 90 -10.21 2.72 -3.49
N ILE A 91 -9.02 2.18 -3.72
CA ILE A 91 -8.56 0.92 -3.10
C ILE A 91 -8.53 0.99 -1.57
N THR A 92 -8.07 2.11 -0.99
CA THR A 92 -7.96 2.26 0.47
C THR A 92 -9.24 2.81 1.12
N GLY A 93 -10.11 3.43 0.33
CA GLY A 93 -11.24 4.23 0.80
C GLY A 93 -10.82 5.51 1.53
N ARG A 94 -9.52 5.86 1.54
CA ARG A 94 -8.97 6.96 2.35
C ARG A 94 -7.82 7.68 1.66
N ARG A 95 -8.00 8.97 1.39
CA ARG A 95 -7.02 9.81 0.70
C ARG A 95 -5.69 9.91 1.46
N ASP A 96 -5.74 10.10 2.76
CA ASP A 96 -4.54 10.26 3.60
C ASP A 96 -3.70 8.97 3.64
N ILE A 97 -4.35 7.80 3.69
CA ILE A 97 -3.66 6.49 3.65
C ILE A 97 -3.05 6.24 2.28
N ALA A 98 -3.81 6.46 1.21
CA ALA A 98 -3.30 6.29 -0.15
C ALA A 98 -2.10 7.21 -0.42
N SER A 99 -2.20 8.48 -0.03
CA SER A 99 -1.13 9.46 -0.21
C SER A 99 0.14 9.09 0.57
N ALA A 100 0.00 8.63 1.82
CA ALA A 100 1.13 8.17 2.63
C ALA A 100 1.88 7.00 1.96
N ILE A 101 1.16 5.99 1.46
CA ILE A 101 1.73 4.82 0.79
C ILE A 101 2.40 5.23 -0.54
N LEU A 102 1.70 5.99 -1.39
CA LEU A 102 2.22 6.46 -2.68
C LEU A 102 3.51 7.27 -2.52
N THR A 103 3.53 8.19 -1.56
CA THR A 103 4.67 9.06 -1.29
C THR A 103 5.88 8.26 -0.82
N ALA A 104 5.68 7.35 0.15
CA ALA A 104 6.75 6.51 0.67
C ALA A 104 7.27 5.50 -0.37
N ALA A 105 6.37 4.87 -1.12
CA ALA A 105 6.72 3.91 -2.16
C ALA A 105 7.51 4.59 -3.29
N ASN A 106 7.07 5.76 -3.76
CA ASN A 106 7.80 6.54 -4.75
C ASN A 106 9.20 6.92 -4.29
N ARG A 107 9.33 7.40 -3.05
CA ARG A 107 10.62 7.80 -2.45
C ARG A 107 11.61 6.63 -2.39
N GLU A 108 11.12 5.45 -2.05
CA GLU A 108 11.94 4.25 -1.90
C GLU A 108 11.96 3.39 -3.19
N ASN A 109 11.41 3.89 -4.30
CA ASN A 109 11.28 3.21 -5.61
C ASN A 109 10.59 1.83 -5.55
N ILE A 110 9.68 1.62 -4.60
CA ILE A 110 8.92 0.37 -4.43
C ILE A 110 7.76 0.33 -5.44
N PRO A 111 7.53 -0.78 -6.16
CA PRO A 111 6.36 -0.93 -7.02
C PRO A 111 5.07 -0.63 -6.25
N LEU A 112 4.20 0.23 -6.79
CA LEU A 112 3.04 0.72 -6.07
C LEU A 112 2.11 -0.41 -5.64
N THR A 113 1.77 -1.33 -6.54
CA THR A 113 0.89 -2.47 -6.22
C THR A 113 1.50 -3.40 -5.17
N LEU A 114 2.83 -3.51 -5.08
CA LEU A 114 3.50 -4.23 -3.99
C LEU A 114 3.33 -3.49 -2.65
N ALA A 115 3.54 -2.17 -2.63
CA ALA A 115 3.40 -1.37 -1.42
C ALA A 115 1.97 -1.43 -0.87
N PHE A 116 0.97 -1.29 -1.74
CA PHE A 116 -0.44 -1.41 -1.36
C PHE A 116 -0.83 -2.83 -0.97
N ALA A 117 -0.25 -3.86 -1.62
CA ALA A 117 -0.52 -5.24 -1.23
C ALA A 117 0.06 -5.58 0.16
N LEU A 118 1.25 -5.06 0.46
CA LEU A 118 1.87 -5.17 1.77
C LEU A 118 1.01 -4.49 2.85
N ALA A 119 0.64 -3.22 2.65
CA ALA A 119 -0.18 -2.47 3.62
C ALA A 119 -1.54 -3.14 3.91
N TYR A 120 -2.18 -3.71 2.90
CA TYR A 120 -3.42 -4.48 3.10
C TYR A 120 -3.18 -5.75 3.92
N THR A 121 -2.11 -6.48 3.63
CA THR A 121 -1.76 -7.71 4.34
C THR A 121 -1.42 -7.43 5.81
N GLU A 122 -0.75 -6.29 6.08
CA GLU A 122 -0.36 -5.91 7.43
C GLU A 122 -1.52 -5.41 8.28
N SER A 123 -2.35 -4.51 7.76
CA SER A 123 -3.34 -3.82 8.59
C SER A 123 -4.71 -3.67 7.95
N ARG A 124 -4.92 -4.18 6.72
CA ARG A 124 -6.09 -3.87 5.89
C ARG A 124 -6.30 -2.37 5.78
N TYR A 125 -5.20 -1.63 5.58
CA TYR A 125 -5.16 -0.16 5.50
C TYR A 125 -5.57 0.58 6.80
N LYS A 126 -5.54 -0.08 7.96
CA LYS A 126 -5.93 0.53 9.24
C LYS A 126 -4.71 1.10 9.97
N PRO A 127 -4.53 2.43 10.02
CA PRO A 127 -3.38 3.03 10.70
C PRO A 127 -3.40 2.79 12.21
N SER A 128 -4.55 2.47 12.81
CA SER A 128 -4.68 2.16 14.24
C SER A 128 -4.43 0.69 14.60
N ALA A 129 -4.04 -0.15 13.64
CA ALA A 129 -3.84 -1.58 13.87
C ALA A 129 -2.74 -1.85 14.92
N ARG A 130 -3.00 -2.78 15.84
CA ARG A 130 -2.07 -3.16 16.91
C ARG A 130 -2.15 -4.67 17.14
N ASN A 131 -1.00 -5.33 17.13
CA ASN A 131 -0.85 -6.75 17.40
C ASN A 131 0.21 -6.97 18.50
N THR A 132 -0.01 -7.95 19.38
CA THR A 132 0.95 -8.33 20.43
C THR A 132 1.45 -9.74 20.16
N ASN A 133 2.77 -9.87 19.98
CA ASN A 133 3.43 -11.12 19.67
C ASN A 133 3.65 -11.98 20.93
N VAL A 134 3.82 -13.28 20.75
CA VAL A 134 4.06 -14.25 21.83
C VAL A 134 5.28 -13.88 22.70
N ASN A 135 6.30 -13.27 22.09
CA ASN A 135 7.52 -12.84 22.79
C ASN A 135 7.35 -11.48 23.51
N GLY A 136 6.15 -10.90 23.52
CA GLY A 136 5.81 -9.61 24.13
C GLY A 136 6.14 -8.37 23.31
N SER A 137 6.68 -8.49 22.09
CA SER A 137 6.84 -7.34 21.19
C SER A 137 5.50 -6.93 20.59
N ILE A 138 5.38 -5.68 20.15
CA ILE A 138 4.13 -5.11 19.65
C ILE A 138 4.36 -4.60 18.23
N ASP A 139 3.51 -5.03 17.30
CA ASP A 139 3.45 -4.51 15.93
C ASP A 139 2.32 -3.47 15.85
N ARG A 140 2.60 -2.32 15.24
CA ARG A 140 1.66 -1.19 15.22
C ARG A 140 1.64 -0.50 13.86
N GLY A 141 0.49 0.10 13.55
CA GLY A 141 0.37 1.00 12.43
C GLY A 141 -0.01 0.33 11.11
N LEU A 142 -0.07 1.18 10.08
CA LEU A 142 -0.41 0.82 8.71
C LEU A 142 0.45 -0.31 8.14
N PHE A 143 1.73 -0.35 8.52
CA PHE A 143 2.71 -1.36 8.09
C PHE A 143 3.15 -2.30 9.23
N GLN A 144 2.42 -2.34 10.36
CA GLN A 144 2.72 -3.23 11.49
C GLN A 144 4.21 -3.23 11.89
N LEU A 145 4.78 -2.03 12.07
CA LEU A 145 6.17 -1.89 12.47
C LEU A 145 6.34 -2.39 13.92
N ASN A 146 7.35 -3.20 14.15
CA ASN A 146 7.63 -3.75 15.47
C ASN A 146 8.36 -2.75 16.37
N ASP A 147 7.90 -2.60 17.61
CA ASP A 147 8.48 -1.72 18.62
C ASP A 147 9.95 -2.01 18.96
N ARG A 148 10.37 -3.29 18.96
CA ARG A 148 11.78 -3.67 19.19
C ARG A 148 12.67 -3.37 17.98
N SER A 149 12.11 -3.40 16.78
CA SER A 149 12.83 -3.08 15.54
C SER A 149 12.98 -1.58 15.32
N PHE A 150 12.05 -0.78 15.87
CA PHE A 150 12.03 0.67 15.73
C PHE A 150 11.92 1.37 17.11
N PRO A 151 12.89 1.16 18.03
CA PRO A 151 12.81 1.66 19.41
C PRO A 151 12.85 3.18 19.52
N GLN A 152 13.25 3.88 18.45
CA GLN A 152 13.26 5.33 18.37
C GLN A 152 11.87 5.95 18.14
N LEU A 153 10.87 5.16 17.77
CA LEU A 153 9.52 5.66 17.51
C LEU A 153 8.70 5.69 18.79
N THR A 154 7.98 6.80 19.00
CA THR A 154 6.96 6.88 20.05
C THR A 154 5.73 6.08 19.64
N GLU A 155 4.85 5.77 20.58
CA GLU A 155 3.62 5.03 20.26
C GLU A 155 2.73 5.77 19.24
N SER A 156 2.61 7.10 19.35
CA SER A 156 1.88 7.92 18.37
C SER A 156 2.51 7.87 16.98
N ASP A 157 3.84 7.79 16.88
CA ASP A 157 4.53 7.72 15.60
C ASP A 157 4.17 6.46 14.81
N PHE A 158 3.94 5.34 15.50
CA PHE A 158 3.51 4.11 14.84
C PHE A 158 2.14 4.24 14.17
N PHE A 159 1.23 5.02 14.78
CA PHE A 159 -0.13 5.18 14.31
C PHE A 159 -0.31 6.34 13.31
N ASP A 160 0.72 7.17 13.11
CA ASP A 160 0.76 8.13 12.01
C ASP A 160 1.00 7.40 10.67
N PRO A 161 0.09 7.52 9.69
CA PRO A 161 0.22 6.78 8.43
C PRO A 161 1.44 7.19 7.59
N ASN A 162 1.85 8.47 7.64
CA ASN A 162 3.02 8.95 6.91
C ASN A 162 4.31 8.40 7.52
N ILE A 163 4.41 8.38 8.85
CA ILE A 163 5.56 7.82 9.55
C ILE A 163 5.61 6.30 9.36
N SER A 164 4.48 5.61 9.57
CA SER A 164 4.38 4.16 9.36
C SER A 164 4.77 3.76 7.94
N ALA A 165 4.25 4.46 6.91
CA ALA A 165 4.61 4.22 5.52
C ALA A 165 6.08 4.51 5.22
N ARG A 166 6.62 5.63 5.72
CA ARG A 166 8.03 6.00 5.53
C ARG A 166 8.97 4.92 6.04
N TYR A 167 8.77 4.45 7.27
CA TYR A 167 9.64 3.42 7.86
C TYR A 167 9.38 2.03 7.24
N GLY A 168 8.12 1.70 6.96
CA GLY A 168 7.75 0.45 6.29
C GLY A 168 8.38 0.29 4.92
N MET A 169 8.26 1.30 4.05
CA MET A 169 8.84 1.28 2.70
C MET A 169 10.36 1.27 2.72
N ARG A 170 10.98 2.04 3.62
CA ARG A 170 12.45 2.02 3.78
C ARG A 170 12.96 0.66 4.23
N HIS A 171 12.26 0.01 5.17
CA HIS A 171 12.62 -1.33 5.61
C HIS A 171 12.42 -2.36 4.49
N LEU A 172 11.30 -2.28 3.77
CA LEU A 172 11.04 -3.15 2.61
C LEU A 172 12.12 -2.99 1.53
N ARG A 173 12.52 -1.75 1.20
CA ARG A 173 13.61 -1.48 0.26
C ARG A 173 14.91 -2.16 0.70
N TYR A 174 15.27 -2.03 1.97
CA TYR A 174 16.42 -2.74 2.51
C TYR A 174 16.28 -4.26 2.31
N CYS A 175 15.15 -4.85 2.68
CA CYS A 175 14.89 -6.27 2.54
C CYS A 175 14.97 -6.75 1.08
N ILE A 176 14.39 -6.01 0.12
CA ILE A 176 14.47 -6.32 -1.32
C ILE A 176 15.93 -6.23 -1.80
N GLY A 177 16.68 -5.22 -1.38
CA GLY A 177 18.09 -5.08 -1.76
C GLY A 177 18.97 -6.25 -1.29
N VAL A 178 18.65 -6.80 -0.12
CA VAL A 178 19.30 -8.00 0.41
C VAL A 178 18.79 -9.28 -0.28
N GLY A 179 17.49 -9.40 -0.48
CA GLY A 179 16.83 -10.56 -1.07
C GLY A 179 17.00 -10.72 -2.58
N LYS A 180 17.36 -9.64 -3.29
CA LYS A 180 17.54 -9.55 -4.76
C LYS A 180 16.28 -9.67 -5.61
N ASP A 181 15.15 -10.02 -5.02
CA ASP A 181 13.83 -9.94 -5.63
C ASP A 181 12.77 -9.48 -4.62
N ASP A 182 11.64 -9.01 -5.13
CA ASP A 182 10.53 -8.48 -4.34
C ASP A 182 10.05 -9.47 -3.27
N TYR A 183 9.86 -10.74 -3.63
CA TYR A 183 9.19 -11.71 -2.76
C TYR A 183 10.13 -12.32 -1.73
N THR A 184 11.41 -12.47 -2.05
CA THR A 184 12.44 -12.73 -1.04
C THR A 184 12.56 -11.55 -0.09
N GLY A 185 12.47 -10.32 -0.58
CA GLY A 185 12.41 -9.11 0.25
C GLY A 185 11.20 -9.09 1.19
N VAL A 186 10.01 -9.42 0.69
CA VAL A 186 8.79 -9.56 1.51
C VAL A 186 8.94 -10.65 2.57
N ALA A 187 9.54 -11.80 2.23
CA ALA A 187 9.82 -12.84 3.22
C ALA A 187 10.77 -12.34 4.32
N MET A 188 11.79 -11.56 3.94
CA MET A 188 12.73 -10.94 4.88
C MET A 188 12.09 -9.86 5.75
N TYR A 189 11.13 -9.10 5.21
CA TYR A 189 10.34 -8.13 5.97
C TYR A 189 9.56 -8.82 7.09
N ASN A 190 8.86 -9.91 6.76
CA ASN A 190 8.01 -10.64 7.71
C ASN A 190 8.79 -11.47 8.74
N ALA A 191 9.83 -12.19 8.33
CA ALA A 191 10.52 -13.16 9.18
C ALA A 191 11.89 -12.69 9.70
N GLY A 192 12.36 -11.55 9.23
CA GLY A 192 13.70 -11.04 9.46
C GLY A 192 14.75 -11.60 8.50
N VAL A 193 15.69 -10.74 8.09
CA VAL A 193 16.75 -11.06 7.12
C VAL A 193 17.61 -12.26 7.55
N GLY A 194 18.02 -12.32 8.82
CA GLY A 194 18.91 -13.38 9.31
C GLY A 194 18.30 -14.77 9.17
N ARG A 195 17.02 -14.90 9.50
CA ARG A 195 16.29 -16.17 9.42
C ARG A 195 16.13 -16.65 7.98
N ILE A 196 15.78 -15.75 7.06
CA ILE A 196 15.66 -16.09 5.63
C ILE A 196 17.01 -16.46 5.03
N LYS A 197 18.09 -15.73 5.35
CA LYS A 197 19.45 -16.06 4.90
C LYS A 197 19.94 -17.42 5.39
N ALA A 198 19.53 -17.83 6.59
CA ALA A 198 19.84 -19.15 7.13
C ALA A 198 19.04 -20.30 6.49
N GLY A 199 18.18 -20.02 5.50
CA GLY A 199 17.31 -21.03 4.87
C GLY A 199 16.14 -21.47 5.75
N GLN A 200 15.87 -20.76 6.85
CA GLN A 200 14.87 -21.13 7.85
C GLN A 200 13.53 -20.41 7.66
N THR A 201 13.04 -20.34 6.42
CA THR A 201 11.80 -19.64 6.08
C THR A 201 10.58 -20.36 6.68
N PRO A 202 9.86 -19.75 7.65
CA PRO A 202 8.69 -20.38 8.27
C PRO A 202 7.55 -20.63 7.28
N ALA A 203 6.72 -21.65 7.57
CA ALA A 203 5.52 -21.91 6.76
C ALA A 203 4.54 -20.73 6.77
N SER A 204 4.40 -20.04 7.90
CA SER A 204 3.61 -18.81 8.02
C SER A 204 4.11 -17.70 7.08
N THR A 205 5.43 -17.54 6.96
CA THR A 205 6.03 -16.56 6.03
C THR A 205 5.80 -16.92 4.57
N LYS A 206 5.84 -18.22 4.22
CA LYS A 206 5.47 -18.67 2.87
C LYS A 206 4.01 -18.35 2.55
N ALA A 207 3.10 -18.56 3.50
CA ALA A 207 1.68 -18.21 3.35
C ALA A 207 1.49 -16.70 3.24
N TYR A 208 2.20 -15.91 4.04
CA TYR A 208 2.20 -14.44 3.99
C TYR A 208 2.65 -13.92 2.61
N VAL A 209 3.77 -14.43 2.07
CA VAL A 209 4.23 -14.08 0.70
C VAL A 209 3.19 -14.47 -0.35
N LYS A 210 2.53 -15.63 -0.21
CA LYS A 210 1.46 -16.07 -1.12
C LYS A 210 0.27 -15.12 -1.11
N ASN A 211 -0.12 -14.61 0.06
CA ASN A 211 -1.21 -13.65 0.19
C ASN A 211 -0.87 -12.31 -0.48
N ILE A 212 0.35 -11.80 -0.29
CA ILE A 212 0.82 -10.59 -0.98
C ILE A 212 0.86 -10.79 -2.50
N LYS A 213 1.36 -11.93 -2.99
CA LYS A 213 1.35 -12.26 -4.43
C LYS A 213 -0.05 -12.20 -5.02
N ARG A 214 -1.02 -12.84 -4.35
CA ARG A 214 -2.42 -12.89 -4.79
C ARG A 214 -3.03 -11.50 -4.85
N TYR A 215 -2.91 -10.73 -3.77
CA TYR A 215 -3.53 -9.42 -3.72
C TYR A 215 -2.82 -8.41 -4.65
N ARG A 216 -1.49 -8.48 -4.79
CA ARG A 216 -0.76 -7.70 -5.78
C ARG A 216 -1.23 -8.01 -7.21
N ALA A 217 -1.43 -9.28 -7.55
CA ALA A 217 -1.92 -9.67 -8.88
C ALA A 217 -3.32 -9.06 -9.19
N ILE A 218 -4.20 -8.99 -8.19
CA ILE A 218 -5.50 -8.31 -8.32
C ILE A 218 -5.30 -6.81 -8.56
N LEU A 219 -4.44 -6.16 -7.77
CA LEU A 219 -4.13 -4.74 -7.95
C LEU A 219 -3.51 -4.46 -9.32
N ASP A 220 -2.60 -5.30 -9.81
CA ASP A 220 -1.98 -5.17 -11.13
C ASP A 220 -3.04 -5.25 -12.25
N ALA A 221 -3.98 -6.19 -12.14
CA ALA A 221 -5.06 -6.37 -13.11
C ALA A 221 -6.02 -5.16 -13.16
N GLU A 222 -6.48 -4.71 -11.99
CA GLU A 222 -7.37 -3.55 -11.90
C GLU A 222 -6.63 -2.25 -12.30
N PHE A 223 -5.37 -2.09 -11.92
CA PHE A 223 -4.56 -0.93 -12.34
C PHE A 223 -4.38 -0.90 -13.85
N LYS A 224 -4.13 -2.05 -14.49
CA LYS A 224 -4.05 -2.11 -15.95
C LYS A 224 -5.37 -1.68 -16.60
N LYS A 225 -6.48 -2.21 -16.10
CA LYS A 225 -7.83 -1.95 -16.63
C LYS A 225 -8.27 -0.50 -16.45
N GLU A 226 -8.05 0.07 -15.27
CA GLU A 226 -8.58 1.39 -14.89
C GLU A 226 -7.62 2.53 -15.13
N VAL A 227 -6.32 2.29 -15.24
CA VAL A 227 -5.32 3.35 -15.43
C VAL A 227 -4.64 3.17 -16.77
N ILE A 228 -3.90 2.07 -16.98
CA ILE A 228 -3.06 1.92 -18.17
C ILE A 228 -3.89 2.00 -19.45
N ASN A 229 -4.99 1.26 -19.54
CA ASN A 229 -5.84 1.24 -20.74
C ASN A 229 -6.48 2.60 -21.06
N LEU A 230 -6.67 3.48 -20.07
CA LEU A 230 -7.19 4.84 -20.33
C LEU A 230 -6.20 5.71 -21.11
N PHE A 231 -4.90 5.43 -21.00
CA PHE A 231 -3.85 6.25 -21.60
C PHE A 231 -3.14 5.56 -22.77
N GLU A 232 -3.08 4.23 -22.79
CA GLU A 232 -2.49 3.44 -23.89
C GLU A 232 -3.53 3.00 -24.94
N GLY A 233 -4.83 3.00 -24.62
CA GLY A 233 -5.90 2.55 -25.53
C GLY A 233 -6.35 3.56 -26.58
N ASN A 234 -5.71 4.74 -26.66
CA ASN A 234 -6.07 5.80 -27.62
C ASN A 234 -5.17 5.85 -28.87
N ASP A 235 -4.23 4.91 -29.04
CA ASP A 235 -3.27 4.92 -30.15
C ASP A 235 -3.75 4.18 -31.42
N ASP A 236 -4.95 3.56 -31.41
CA ASP A 236 -5.47 2.75 -32.53
C ASP A 236 -6.53 3.46 -33.42
N THR A 237 -6.59 4.79 -33.43
CA THR A 237 -7.46 5.52 -34.38
C THR A 237 -6.79 6.73 -35.00
N PHE A 238 -6.05 6.53 -36.10
CA PHE A 238 -5.99 7.43 -37.26
C PHE A 238 -5.65 6.66 -38.54
#